data_AF-A0A3C2CWM7-F1
#
_entry.id   AF-A0A3C2CWM7-F1
#
_cell.length_a   1.000
_cell.length_b   1.000
_cell.length_c   1.000
_cell.angle_alpha   90.00
_cell.angle_beta   90.00
_cell.angle_gamma   90.00
#
_symmetry.space_group_name_H-M   'P 1'
#
loop_
_entity.id
_entity.type
_entity.pdbx_description
1 polymer ?
#
loop_
_entity_poly.entity_id
_entity_poly.type
_entity_poly.pdbx_seq_one_letter_code
_entity_poly.pdbx_strand_id
1 'polypeptide(L)'
;MKQRKTLIKMIMLVVMTAVLPGCWDQHEIDEKAYVIAIGLDEHEAEGKVKVTYLIANPEVGSQQTGGSSNSESPEEIITVIADDFISSRNIANAVTSKIISYDLLKVMVISEDLASDQNFI
;
A
#
# COMPACT_ATOMS: atom_id res chain seq x y z
N MET A 1 55.43 -6.22 -8.69
CA MET A 1 54.34 -6.68 -9.60
C MET A 1 53.33 -7.63 -8.95
N LYS A 2 53.75 -8.66 -8.18
CA LYS A 2 52.84 -9.61 -7.51
C LYS A 2 51.82 -8.95 -6.56
N GLN A 3 52.29 -8.05 -5.68
CA GLN A 3 51.45 -7.35 -4.69
C GLN A 3 50.31 -6.53 -5.34
N ARG A 4 50.57 -5.87 -6.48
CA ARG A 4 49.57 -5.08 -7.22
C ARG A 4 48.46 -5.95 -7.82
N LYS A 5 48.79 -7.17 -8.27
CA LYS A 5 47.80 -8.14 -8.79
C LYS A 5 46.93 -8.72 -7.67
N THR A 6 47.50 -8.95 -6.49
CA THR A 6 46.76 -9.42 -5.31
C THR A 6 45.77 -8.36 -4.79
N LEU A 7 46.19 -7.09 -4.75
CA LEU A 7 45.32 -5.96 -4.40
C LEU A 7 44.12 -5.82 -5.36
N ILE A 8 44.35 -5.93 -6.68
CA ILE A 8 43.26 -5.86 -7.67
C ILE A 8 42.26 -7.00 -7.48
N LYS A 9 42.73 -8.22 -7.21
CA LYS A 9 41.84 -9.37 -6.94
C LYS A 9 41.00 -9.19 -5.66
N MET A 10 41.61 -8.66 -4.60
CA MET A 10 40.91 -8.32 -3.35
C MET A 10 39.81 -7.28 -3.58
N ILE A 11 40.12 -6.21 -4.31
CA ILE A 11 39.13 -5.16 -4.64
C ILE A 11 37.99 -5.75 -5.47
N MET A 12 38.31 -6.57 -6.47
CA MET A 12 37.29 -7.22 -7.32
C MET A 12 36.37 -8.16 -6.52
N LEU A 13 36.92 -8.89 -5.55
CA LEU A 13 36.16 -9.75 -4.66
C LEU A 13 35.21 -8.93 -3.77
N VAL A 14 35.70 -7.84 -3.18
CA VAL A 14 34.89 -6.94 -2.33
C VAL A 14 33.75 -6.33 -3.13
N VAL A 15 34.04 -5.85 -4.35
CA VAL A 15 33.01 -5.30 -5.24
C VAL A 15 31.96 -6.37 -5.55
N MET A 16 32.36 -7.58 -5.95
CA MET A 16 31.41 -8.68 -6.21
C MET A 16 30.51 -8.95 -5.00
N THR A 17 31.08 -9.08 -3.79
CA THR A 17 30.30 -9.33 -2.57
C THR A 17 29.37 -8.18 -2.19
N ALA A 18 29.69 -6.94 -2.57
CA ALA A 18 28.86 -5.78 -2.30
C ALA A 18 27.63 -5.67 -3.22
N VAL A 19 27.70 -6.21 -4.44
CA VAL A 19 26.57 -6.21 -5.41
C VAL A 19 25.73 -7.50 -5.40
N LEU A 20 26.21 -8.56 -4.74
CA LEU A 20 25.50 -9.83 -4.57
C LEU A 20 24.27 -9.80 -3.62
N PRO A 21 24.15 -8.95 -2.59
CA PRO A 21 22.89 -8.84 -1.87
C PRO A 21 21.84 -8.27 -2.83
N GLY A 22 20.78 -9.03 -3.12
CA GLY A 22 19.70 -8.64 -4.04
C GLY A 22 18.47 -8.02 -3.37
N CYS A 23 18.56 -7.70 -2.08
CA CYS A 23 17.42 -7.34 -1.23
C CYS A 23 17.33 -5.82 -0.96
N TRP A 24 17.79 -5.00 -1.92
CA TRP A 24 17.93 -3.54 -1.71
C TRP A 24 16.61 -2.77 -1.79
N ASP A 25 15.55 -3.40 -2.31
CA ASP A 25 14.26 -2.76 -2.57
C ASP A 25 13.10 -3.70 -2.17
N GLN A 26 13.31 -4.52 -1.13
CA GLN A 26 12.20 -5.31 -0.59
C GLN A 26 11.21 -4.37 0.09
N HIS A 27 9.93 -4.55 -0.21
CA HIS A 27 8.84 -3.99 0.60
C HIS A 27 8.10 -5.16 1.21
N GLU A 28 8.00 -5.13 2.52
CA GLU A 28 7.33 -6.20 3.26
C GLU A 28 5.81 -6.10 3.09
N ILE A 29 5.11 -7.20 3.33
CA ILE A 29 3.67 -7.31 3.05
C ILE A 29 2.87 -6.42 4.04
N ASP A 30 3.42 -6.19 5.21
CA ASP A 30 2.89 -5.36 6.29
C ASP A 30 3.18 -3.85 6.12
N GLU A 31 4.17 -3.46 5.31
CA GLU A 31 4.46 -2.05 4.97
C GLU A 31 3.42 -1.44 4.01
N LYS A 32 2.68 -2.28 3.30
CA LYS A 32 1.66 -1.88 2.33
C LYS A 32 0.26 -2.14 2.85
N ALA A 33 -0.64 -1.22 2.56
CA ALA A 33 -2.07 -1.37 2.76
C ALA A 33 -2.73 -1.70 1.42
N TYR A 34 -3.10 -2.96 1.22
CA TYR A 34 -3.67 -3.44 -0.03
C TYR A 34 -5.17 -3.19 -0.08
N VAL A 35 -5.60 -2.28 -0.94
CA VAL A 35 -7.00 -1.97 -1.15
C VAL A 35 -7.63 -3.05 -2.03
N ILE A 36 -8.73 -3.66 -1.56
CA ILE A 36 -9.52 -4.65 -2.29
C ILE A 36 -10.67 -3.96 -3.05
N ALA A 37 -11.31 -2.98 -2.42
CA ALA A 37 -12.41 -2.23 -2.99
C ALA A 37 -12.38 -0.75 -2.62
N ILE A 38 -12.91 0.09 -3.50
CA ILE A 38 -13.09 1.53 -3.28
C ILE A 38 -14.57 1.87 -3.40
N GLY A 39 -15.11 2.61 -2.45
CA GLY A 39 -16.42 3.27 -2.53
C GLY A 39 -16.23 4.77 -2.77
N LEU A 40 -17.00 5.34 -3.69
CA LEU A 40 -17.05 6.78 -3.96
C LEU A 40 -18.47 7.27 -3.71
N ASP A 41 -18.59 8.22 -2.79
CA ASP A 41 -19.86 8.87 -2.45
C ASP A 41 -19.73 10.39 -2.58
N GLU A 42 -20.86 11.04 -2.87
CA GLU A 42 -20.96 12.50 -2.82
C GLU A 42 -20.72 13.00 -1.38
N HIS A 43 -20.12 14.19 -1.28
CA HIS A 43 -20.00 14.90 -0.01
C HIS A 43 -20.78 16.21 -0.07
N GLU A 44 -21.35 16.63 1.06
CA GLU A 44 -22.14 17.86 1.17
C GLU A 44 -21.36 19.12 0.81
N ALA A 45 -20.03 19.11 0.98
CA ALA A 45 -19.19 20.24 0.60
C ALA A 45 -18.83 20.16 -0.89
N GLU A 46 -19.04 21.28 -1.58
CA GLU A 46 -18.79 21.42 -3.01
C GLU A 46 -17.35 21.04 -3.39
N GLY A 47 -17.20 20.20 -4.42
CA GLY A 47 -15.90 19.75 -4.92
C GLY A 47 -15.20 18.69 -4.06
N LYS A 48 -15.85 18.16 -3.02
CA LYS A 48 -15.31 17.07 -2.19
C LYS A 48 -15.98 15.74 -2.54
N VAL A 49 -15.20 14.68 -2.50
CA VAL A 49 -15.67 13.30 -2.63
C VAL A 49 -15.33 12.55 -1.35
N LYS A 50 -16.27 11.72 -0.89
CA LYS A 50 -16.03 10.77 0.19
C LYS A 50 -15.54 9.47 -0.43
N VAL A 51 -14.30 9.12 -0.11
CA VAL A 51 -13.62 7.92 -0.61
C VAL A 51 -13.48 6.92 0.52
N THR A 52 -14.09 5.75 0.36
CA THR A 52 -14.00 4.65 1.31
C THR A 52 -13.09 3.57 0.75
N TYR A 53 -12.05 3.20 1.47
CA TYR A 53 -11.14 2.12 1.13
C TYR A 53 -11.44 0.90 1.99
N LEU A 54 -11.66 -0.25 1.35
CA LEU A 54 -11.67 -1.57 1.98
C LEU A 54 -10.27 -2.18 1.81
N ILE A 55 -9.54 -2.30 2.92
CA ILE A 55 -8.14 -2.74 2.96
C ILE A 55 -8.07 -4.15 3.54
N ALA A 56 -7.27 -5.02 2.91
CA ALA A 56 -6.98 -6.36 3.41
C ALA A 56 -6.02 -6.30 4.60
N ASN A 57 -6.31 -7.02 5.68
CA ASN A 57 -5.35 -7.23 6.78
C ASN A 57 -4.55 -8.53 6.55
N PRO A 58 -3.27 -8.48 6.17
CA PRO A 58 -2.47 -9.69 5.95
C PRO A 58 -2.11 -10.43 7.25
N GLU A 59 -2.20 -9.78 8.41
CA GLU A 59 -1.79 -10.35 9.71
C GLU A 59 -2.76 -11.43 10.21
N VAL A 60 -4.04 -11.34 9.84
CA VAL A 60 -5.03 -12.37 10.18
C VAL A 60 -4.90 -13.63 9.32
N GLY A 61 -4.41 -13.49 8.08
CA GLY A 61 -4.27 -14.59 7.13
C GLY A 61 -3.03 -15.46 7.38
N SER A 62 -2.04 -14.91 8.10
CA SER A 62 -0.81 -15.58 8.47
C SER A 62 -0.89 -16.31 9.82
N GLN A 63 -1.97 -16.14 10.60
CA GLN A 63 -2.21 -16.88 11.84
C GLN A 63 -2.62 -18.34 11.57
N GLN A 64 -1.64 -19.15 11.17
CA GLN A 64 -1.79 -20.60 11.13
C GLN A 64 -1.42 -21.19 12.50
N THR A 65 -2.44 -21.56 13.29
CA THR A 65 -2.36 -22.49 14.45
C THR A 65 -1.55 -22.00 15.66
N GLY A 66 -2.19 -21.33 16.61
CA GLY A 66 -1.55 -21.10 17.92
C GLY A 66 -2.26 -20.10 18.82
N GLY A 67 -3.43 -20.48 19.33
CA GLY A 67 -4.15 -19.88 20.45
C GLY A 67 -3.74 -18.47 20.91
N SER A 68 -4.41 -17.46 20.38
CA SER A 68 -4.80 -16.28 21.16
C SER A 68 -5.97 -15.61 20.47
N SER A 69 -7.05 -15.44 21.20
CA SER A 69 -8.28 -14.79 20.78
C SER A 69 -8.10 -13.28 20.68
N ASN A 70 -7.37 -12.81 19.67
CA ASN A 70 -7.54 -11.45 19.18
C ASN A 70 -8.29 -11.54 17.85
N SER A 71 -9.60 -11.30 17.93
CA SER A 71 -10.52 -11.22 16.80
C SER A 71 -10.32 -9.90 16.06
N GLU A 72 -9.14 -9.67 15.51
CA GLU A 72 -8.97 -8.55 14.57
C GLU A 72 -9.74 -8.85 13.28
N SER A 73 -10.38 -7.81 12.75
CA SER A 73 -11.13 -7.92 11.52
C SER A 73 -10.19 -8.29 10.37
N PRO A 74 -10.57 -9.22 9.48
CA PRO A 74 -9.78 -9.56 8.29
C PRO A 74 -9.65 -8.40 7.29
N GLU A 75 -10.45 -7.37 7.50
CA GLU A 75 -10.56 -6.19 6.66
C GLU A 75 -10.62 -4.92 7.51
N GLU A 76 -9.95 -3.89 7.05
CA GLU A 76 -9.96 -2.54 7.62
C GLU A 76 -10.70 -1.61 6.66
N ILE A 77 -11.64 -0.83 7.18
CA ILE A 77 -12.40 0.13 6.38
C ILE A 77 -12.01 1.54 6.85
N ILE A 78 -11.52 2.34 5.92
CA ILE A 78 -11.22 3.75 6.16
C ILE A 78 -12.03 4.62 5.20
N THR A 79 -12.56 5.73 5.71
CA THR A 79 -13.27 6.71 4.89
C THR A 79 -12.58 8.05 5.02
N VAL A 80 -12.28 8.65 3.87
CA VAL A 80 -11.54 9.90 3.74
C VAL A 80 -12.35 10.86 2.89
N ILE A 81 -12.38 12.13 3.28
CA ILE A 81 -12.97 13.21 2.47
C ILE A 81 -11.81 13.94 1.78
N ALA A 82 -11.86 14.05 0.46
CA ALA A 82 -10.80 14.70 -0.31
C ALA A 82 -11.34 15.39 -1.57
N ASP A 83 -10.53 16.28 -2.14
CA ASP A 83 -10.82 16.93 -3.43
C ASP A 83 -10.63 15.96 -4.62
N ASP A 84 -9.75 14.98 -4.47
CA ASP A 84 -9.34 14.09 -5.55
C ASP A 84 -8.76 12.74 -5.03
N PHE A 85 -8.51 11.82 -5.95
CA PHE A 85 -7.94 10.49 -5.65
C PHE A 85 -6.52 10.51 -5.09
N ILE A 86 -5.69 11.47 -5.49
CA ILE A 86 -4.31 11.60 -5.00
C ILE A 86 -4.34 12.12 -3.57
N SER A 87 -5.14 13.15 -3.31
CA SER A 87 -5.35 13.71 -1.98
C SER A 87 -5.93 12.68 -1.02
N SER A 88 -6.95 11.93 -1.44
CA SER A 88 -7.53 10.86 -0.60
C SER A 88 -6.50 9.76 -0.31
N ARG A 89 -5.70 9.35 -1.30
CA ARG A 89 -4.61 8.38 -1.09
C ARG A 89 -3.56 8.88 -0.10
N ASN A 90 -3.16 10.15 -0.20
CA ASN A 90 -2.16 10.73 0.70
C ASN A 90 -2.66 10.79 2.14
N ILE A 91 -3.93 11.15 2.33
CA ILE A 91 -4.56 11.13 3.66
C ILE A 91 -4.67 9.70 4.17
N ALA A 92 -5.10 8.76 3.32
CA ALA A 92 -5.19 7.33 3.67
C ALA A 92 -3.82 6.75 4.08
N ASN A 93 -2.74 7.08 3.37
CA ASN A 93 -1.38 6.70 3.75
C ASN A 93 -1.02 7.17 5.17
N ALA A 94 -1.40 8.41 5.50
CA ALA A 94 -1.14 8.98 6.83
C ALA A 94 -2.00 8.34 7.92
N VAL A 95 -3.25 7.97 7.62
CA VAL A 95 -4.18 7.34 8.57
C VAL A 95 -3.77 5.90 8.88
N THR A 96 -3.47 5.10 7.86
CA THR A 96 -3.10 3.68 8.03
C THR A 96 -1.62 3.50 8.40
N SER A 97 -0.80 4.55 8.35
CA SER A 97 0.66 4.49 8.53
C SER A 97 1.35 3.48 7.60
N LYS A 98 0.74 3.22 6.43
CA LYS A 98 1.18 2.26 5.42
C LYS A 98 1.06 2.88 4.04
N ILE A 99 1.80 2.36 3.07
CA ILE A 99 1.66 2.82 1.69
C ILE A 99 0.44 2.14 1.07
N ILE A 100 -0.58 2.92 0.73
CA ILE A 100 -1.75 2.43 -0.03
C ILE A 100 -1.29 1.88 -1.38
N SER A 101 -1.59 0.62 -1.59
CA SER A 101 -1.40 -0.10 -2.84
C SER A 101 -2.74 -0.51 -3.45
N TYR A 102 -2.86 -0.35 -4.76
CA TYR A 102 -4.00 -0.80 -5.56
C TYR A 102 -3.72 -2.12 -6.30
N ASP A 103 -2.62 -2.81 -5.98
CA ASP A 103 -2.20 -4.05 -6.66
C ASP A 103 -3.26 -5.17 -6.56
N LEU A 104 -4.11 -5.13 -5.53
CA LEU A 104 -5.21 -6.08 -5.28
C LEU A 104 -6.61 -5.48 -5.48
N LEU A 105 -6.71 -4.28 -6.04
CA LEU A 105 -7.99 -3.61 -6.25
C LEU A 105 -8.81 -4.38 -7.29
N LYS A 106 -10.01 -4.82 -6.92
CA LYS A 106 -10.90 -5.59 -7.80
C LYS A 106 -12.19 -4.86 -8.15
N VAL A 107 -12.68 -4.03 -7.23
CA VAL A 107 -14.01 -3.42 -7.36
C VAL A 107 -13.94 -1.95 -6.99
N MET A 108 -14.58 -1.12 -7.81
CA MET A 108 -14.90 0.26 -7.47
C MET A 108 -16.42 0.42 -7.52
N VAL A 109 -17.00 0.93 -6.44
CA VAL A 109 -18.43 1.17 -6.29
C VAL A 109 -18.62 2.67 -6.24
N ILE A 110 -19.59 3.18 -6.99
CA ILE A 110 -19.88 4.60 -7.12
C ILE A 110 -21.35 4.78 -6.74
N SER A 111 -21.65 5.73 -5.86
CA SER A 111 -23.03 6.04 -5.51
C SER A 111 -23.78 6.62 -6.71
N GLU A 112 -25.09 6.37 -6.78
CA GLU A 112 -25.94 6.92 -7.85
C GLU A 112 -25.93 8.45 -7.84
N ASP A 113 -25.96 9.06 -6.65
CA ASP A 113 -25.93 10.51 -6.47
C ASP A 113 -24.66 11.12 -7.08
N LEU A 114 -23.49 10.55 -6.76
CA LEU A 114 -22.21 10.98 -7.32
C LEU A 114 -22.12 10.69 -8.83
N ALA A 115 -22.61 9.54 -9.28
CA ALA A 115 -22.60 9.15 -10.68
C ALA A 115 -23.54 9.99 -11.57
N SER A 116 -24.54 10.63 -10.96
CA SER A 116 -25.52 11.48 -11.65
C SER A 116 -25.09 12.93 -11.77
N ASP A 117 -24.00 13.35 -11.11
CA ASP A 117 -23.44 14.70 -11.22
C ASP A 117 -22.94 14.95 -12.66
N GLN A 118 -23.24 16.12 -13.21
CA GLN A 118 -22.79 16.53 -14.54
C GLN A 118 -21.27 16.72 -14.62
N ASN A 119 -20.62 16.94 -13.48
CA ASN A 119 -19.16 17.06 -13.38
C ASN A 119 -18.49 15.72 -13.07
N PHE A 120 -19.27 14.63 -12.97
CA PHE A 120 -18.75 13.28 -12.87
C PHE A 120 -18.28 12.85 -14.27
N ILE A 121 -16.95 12.78 -14.44
CA ILE A 121 -16.15 12.45 -15.65
C ILE A 121 -15.56 13.67 -16.38
#